data_AF-A0A820SB70-F1
#
_entry.id   AF-A0A820SB70-F1
#
_cell.length_a   1.000
_cell.length_b   1.000
_cell.length_c   1.000
_cell.angle_alpha   90.00
_cell.angle_beta   90.00
_cell.angle_gamma   90.00
#
_symmetry.space_group_name_H-M   'P 1'
#
loop_
_entity.id
_entity.type
_entity.pdbx_description
1 polymer ?
#
loop_
_entity_poly.entity_id
_entity_poly.type
_entity_poly.pdbx_seq_one_letter_code
_entity_poly.pdbx_strand_id
1 'polypeptide(L)'
;MLGNGKVLVSGGLHTGGGIYVSSADLYDPSTITWTSASSMSSPHADAMASILTNDTVLVVGGSAVATLSSAEIYNLPTNTWTST
;
A
#
# COMPACT_ATOMS: atom_id res chain seq x y z
N MET A 1 -9.21 -7.04 1.83
CA MET A 1 -8.71 -8.07 2.76
C MET A 1 -8.01 -9.15 1.94
N LEU A 2 -6.76 -9.46 2.28
CA LEU A 2 -5.92 -10.47 1.62
C LEU A 2 -6.43 -11.88 1.91
N GLY A 3 -5.93 -12.89 1.19
CA GLY A 3 -6.33 -14.28 1.37
C GLY A 3 -6.06 -14.82 2.79
N ASN A 4 -5.10 -14.22 3.49
CA ASN A 4 -4.80 -14.51 4.89
C ASN A 4 -5.64 -13.72 5.91
N GLY A 5 -6.63 -12.94 5.48
CA GLY A 5 -7.50 -12.15 6.36
C GLY A 5 -6.94 -10.79 6.81
N LYS A 6 -5.69 -10.45 6.46
CA LYS A 6 -5.11 -9.14 6.80
C LYS A 6 -5.57 -8.05 5.84
N VAL A 7 -5.47 -6.80 6.29
CA VAL A 7 -5.77 -5.61 5.47
C VAL A 7 -4.48 -4.83 5.27
N LEU A 8 -4.10 -4.60 4.02
CA LEU A 8 -3.03 -3.66 3.67
C LEU A 8 -3.59 -2.25 3.64
N VAL A 9 -2.97 -1.34 4.39
CA VAL A 9 -3.16 0.11 4.27
C VAL A 9 -1.85 0.68 3.75
N SER A 10 -1.90 1.42 2.65
CA SER A 10 -0.71 1.91 1.96
C SER A 10 -0.93 3.30 1.40
N GLY A 11 0.08 4.15 1.53
CA GLY A 11 0.07 5.48 0.94
C GLY A 11 -0.81 6.49 1.68
N GLY A 12 -1.25 7.51 0.94
CA GLY A 12 -2.10 8.57 1.46
C GLY A 12 -1.38 9.91 1.66
N LEU A 13 -2.15 10.87 2.19
CA LEU A 13 -1.72 12.23 2.44
C LEU A 13 -1.85 12.53 3.93
N HIS A 14 -0.72 12.81 4.58
CA HIS A 14 -0.71 13.31 5.94
C HIS A 14 -1.12 14.80 5.95
N THR A 15 -2.38 15.07 6.28
CA THR A 15 -3.02 16.38 6.16
C THR A 15 -2.41 17.47 7.03
N GLY A 16 -1.77 17.11 8.15
CA GLY A 16 -1.07 18.05 9.04
C GLY A 16 0.13 18.77 8.41
N GLY A 17 0.63 18.28 7.26
CA GLY A 17 1.75 18.90 6.53
C GLY A 17 1.63 18.84 5.01
N GLY A 18 0.54 18.32 4.45
CA GLY A 18 0.43 18.08 3.02
C GLY A 18 1.47 17.08 2.50
N ILE A 19 1.90 16.15 3.34
CA ILE A 19 2.99 15.22 3.04
C ILE A 19 2.41 13.92 2.50
N TYR A 20 2.71 13.62 1.25
CA TYR A 20 2.45 12.31 0.65
C TYR A 20 3.35 11.26 1.28
N VAL A 21 2.78 10.16 1.76
CA VAL A 21 3.53 9.11 2.45
C VAL A 21 3.65 7.85 1.60
N SER A 22 4.79 7.18 1.65
CA SER A 22 5.03 5.88 1.02
C SER A 22 4.97 4.71 2.00
N SER A 23 4.63 4.98 3.26
CA SER A 23 4.48 3.96 4.29
C SER A 23 3.31 3.03 3.99
N ALA A 24 3.43 1.81 4.47
CA ALA A 24 2.36 0.83 4.46
C ALA A 24 2.34 0.05 5.77
N ASP A 25 1.15 -0.36 6.19
CA ASP A 25 0.92 -1.15 7.39
C ASP A 25 -0.09 -2.26 7.11
N LEU A 26 0.09 -3.37 7.82
CA LEU A 26 -0.84 -4.50 7.82
C LEU A 26 -1.65 -4.48 9.11
N TYR A 27 -2.96 -4.41 8.96
CA TYR A 27 -3.89 -4.67 10.05
C TYR A 27 -4.27 -6.15 10.07
N ASP A 28 -4.12 -6.76 11.25
CA ASP A 28 -4.62 -8.10 11.55
C ASP A 28 -5.90 -7.99 12.38
N PRO A 29 -7.09 -8.26 11.79
CA PRO A 29 -8.35 -8.18 12.51
C PRO A 29 -8.51 -9.22 13.62
N SER A 30 -7.76 -10.33 13.58
CA SER A 30 -7.88 -11.41 14.56
C SER A 30 -7.23 -11.07 15.90
N THR A 31 -6.16 -10.28 15.85
CA THR A 31 -5.40 -9.82 17.02
C THR A 31 -5.60 -8.33 17.30
N ILE A 32 -6.25 -7.59 16.40
CA ILE A 32 -6.46 -6.13 16.48
C ILE A 32 -5.10 -5.41 16.59
N THR A 33 -4.14 -5.86 15.79
CA THR A 33 -2.78 -5.30 15.80
C THR A 33 -2.39 -4.76 14.43
N TRP A 34 -1.57 -3.72 14.45
CA TRP A 34 -0.89 -3.19 13.27
C TRP A 34 0.55 -3.68 13.24
N THR A 35 1.06 -3.97 12.05
CA THR A 35 2.48 -4.29 11.81
C THR A 35 2.95 -3.50 10.61
N SER A 36 4.13 -2.87 10.72
CA SER A 36 4.70 -2.13 9.61
C SER A 36 5.04 -3.07 8.45
N ALA A 37 4.60 -2.70 7.26
CA ALA A 37 5.02 -3.33 6.01
C ALA A 37 6.19 -2.54 5.40
N SER A 38 6.85 -3.12 4.42
CA SER A 38 7.85 -2.38 3.65
C SER A 38 7.21 -1.16 2.98
N SER A 39 7.96 -0.06 2.89
CA SER A 39 7.52 1.14 2.19
C SER A 39 7.49 0.94 0.68
N MET A 40 6.55 1.60 0.02
CA MET A 40 6.49 1.73 -1.44
C MET A 40 7.67 2.55 -1.97
N SER A 41 7.98 2.41 -3.26
CA SER A 41 8.99 3.23 -3.92
C SER A 41 8.53 4.68 -4.10
N SER A 42 7.23 4.88 -4.32
CA SER A 42 6.59 6.19 -4.47
C SER A 42 5.41 6.31 -3.51
N PRO A 43 5.03 7.53 -3.08
CA PRO A 43 3.82 7.70 -2.30
C PRO A 43 2.59 7.73 -3.23
N HIS A 44 1.66 6.82 -3.01
CA HIS A 44 0.44 6.65 -3.81
C HIS A 44 -0.80 7.14 -3.02
N ALA A 45 -1.06 8.44 -2.94
CA ALA A 45 -2.29 8.96 -2.34
C ALA A 45 -3.47 8.90 -3.32
N ASP A 46 -4.69 8.68 -2.83
CA ASP A 46 -5.89 8.57 -3.67
C ASP A 46 -5.77 7.53 -4.80
N ALA A 47 -4.90 6.54 -4.62
CA ALA A 47 -4.64 5.49 -5.61
C ALA A 47 -5.73 4.42 -5.60
N MET A 48 -5.83 3.70 -6.71
CA MET A 48 -6.63 2.49 -6.77
C MET A 48 -5.83 1.29 -6.30
N ALA A 49 -6.41 0.46 -5.44
CA ALA A 49 -5.83 -0.81 -5.00
C ALA A 49 -6.73 -1.98 -5.38
N SER A 50 -6.15 -3.05 -5.93
CA SER A 50 -6.85 -4.29 -6.27
C SER A 50 -6.08 -5.50 -5.76
N ILE A 51 -6.77 -6.41 -5.09
CA ILE A 51 -6.20 -7.69 -4.67
C ILE A 51 -6.07 -8.59 -5.89
N LEU A 52 -4.91 -9.19 -6.05
CA LEU A 52 -4.62 -10.18 -7.07
C LEU A 52 -4.53 -11.58 -6.42
N THR A 53 -4.17 -12.59 -7.20
CA THR A 53 -3.88 -13.93 -6.69
C THR A 53 -2.62 -13.97 -5.81
N ASN A 54 -2.48 -15.01 -5.00
CA ASN A 54 -1.26 -15.28 -4.21
C ASN A 54 -0.89 -14.16 -3.22
N ASP A 55 -1.88 -13.57 -2.56
CA ASP A 55 -1.68 -12.52 -1.53
C ASP A 55 -0.86 -11.33 -2.02
N THR A 56 -1.11 -10.91 -3.26
CA THR A 56 -0.51 -9.70 -3.84
C THR A 56 -1.56 -8.60 -4.03
N VAL A 57 -1.11 -7.34 -3.98
CA VAL A 57 -1.97 -6.16 -4.20
C VAL A 57 -1.33 -5.30 -5.27
N LEU A 58 -2.10 -4.97 -6.30
CA LEU A 58 -1.73 -3.96 -7.28
C LEU A 58 -2.23 -2.59 -6.83
N VAL A 59 -1.33 -1.61 -6.76
CA VAL A 59 -1.63 -0.20 -6.52
C VAL A 59 -1.31 0.58 -7.79
N VAL A 60 -2.27 1.32 -8.34
CA VAL A 60 -2.12 2.05 -9.61
C VAL A 60 -2.43 3.52 -9.44
N GLY A 61 -1.55 4.35 -9.99
CA GLY A 61 -1.73 5.79 -10.08
C GLY A 61 -1.85 6.48 -8.73
N GLY A 62 -2.72 7.47 -8.64
CA GLY A 62 -2.85 8.33 -7.47
C GLY A 62 -2.00 9.60 -7.59
N SER A 63 -1.76 10.24 -6.46
CA SER A 63 -1.12 11.53 -6.35
C SER A 63 0.07 11.47 -5.40
N ALA A 64 1.16 12.09 -5.86
CA ALA A 64 2.30 12.51 -5.05
C ALA A 64 2.44 14.04 -5.23
N VAL A 65 3.66 14.53 -5.42
CA VAL A 65 3.90 15.92 -5.89
C VAL A 65 3.21 16.22 -7.24
N ALA A 66 2.92 15.18 -8.03
CA ALA A 66 2.12 15.23 -9.25
C ALA A 66 1.26 13.95 -9.37
N THR A 67 0.34 13.93 -10.33
CA THR A 67 -0.40 12.70 -10.68
C THR A 67 0.55 11.62 -11.18
N LEU A 68 0.35 10.40 -10.72
CA LEU A 68 1.20 9.26 -11.04
C LEU A 68 0.63 8.46 -12.21
N SER A 69 1.50 8.08 -13.14
CA SER A 69 1.25 7.04 -14.16
C SER A 69 1.90 5.70 -13.79
N SER A 70 2.52 5.60 -12.62
CA SER A 70 3.18 4.41 -12.10
C SER A 70 2.20 3.44 -11.43
N ALA A 71 2.62 2.20 -11.32
CA ALA A 71 1.97 1.21 -10.48
C ALA A 71 3.03 0.39 -9.71
N GLU A 72 2.62 -0.16 -8.57
CA GLU A 72 3.46 -1.04 -7.76
C GLU A 72 2.64 -2.26 -7.32
N ILE A 73 3.30 -3.41 -7.19
CA ILE A 73 2.73 -4.64 -6.65
C ILE A 73 3.35 -4.89 -5.28
N TYR A 74 2.51 -4.99 -4.25
CA TYR A 74 2.89 -5.52 -2.94
C TYR A 74 2.77 -7.03 -2.93
N ASN A 75 3.80 -7.71 -2.42
CA ASN A 75 3.79 -9.14 -2.14
C ASN A 75 3.84 -9.36 -0.62
N LEU A 76 2.77 -9.91 -0.06
CA LEU A 76 2.65 -10.13 1.37
C LEU A 76 3.60 -11.22 1.90
N PRO A 77 3.74 -12.42 1.28
CA PRO A 77 4.70 -13.42 1.72
C PRO A 77 6.14 -12.92 1.86
N THR A 78 6.60 -12.08 0.94
CA THR A 78 7.96 -11.53 0.96
C THR A 78 8.03 -10.16 1.63
N ASN A 79 6.89 -9.54 1.94
CA ASN A 79 6.78 -8.17 2.42
C ASN A 79 7.59 -7.18 1.57
N THR A 80 7.38 -7.19 0.25
CA THR A 80 8.14 -6.36 -0.71
C THR A 80 7.22 -5.66 -1.70
N TRP A 81 7.65 -4.50 -2.16
CA TRP A 81 7.05 -3.79 -3.29
C TRP A 81 7.89 -3.95 -4.55
N THR A 82 7.25 -3.96 -5.72
CA THR A 82 7.91 -3.99 -7.02
C THR A 82 7.17 -3.08 -7.99
N SER A 83 7.88 -2.14 -8.63
CA SER A 83 7.33 -1.27 -9.67
C SER A 83 6.97 -2.07 -10.94
N THR A 84 5.91 -1.67 -11.63
CA THR A 84 5.42 -2.30 -12.87
C THR A 84 5.06 -1.27 -13.93
#